data_AF-F8KYQ2-F1
#
_entry.id   AF-F8KYQ2-F1
#
_cell.length_a   1.000
_cell.length_b   1.000
_cell.length_c   1.000
_cell.angle_alpha   90.00
_cell.angle_beta   90.00
_cell.angle_gamma   90.00
#
_symmetry.space_group_name_H-M   'P 1'
#
loop_
_entity.id
_entity.type
_entity.pdbx_description
1 polymer ?
#
loop_
_entity_poly.entity_id
_entity_poly.type
_entity_poly.pdbx_seq_one_letter_code
_entity_poly.pdbx_strand_id
1 'polypeptide(L)'
;MTVLIDTKKFDGYLDQVQQYAIRLNKEEGVLEELLKFIEDQQLEWAEDHSYQEFFKGESAFFKQEFDQALKHYLQARAIPLFQFFCYRASAFVSKSIGNQEKAISFSRKALKFFPNDYPLLTLLKELLTSDSHRESAQEIHLKLQALENGDSPSSLLSNINEPTIPMGEKTVHELNHIFESHSSNSEDLFLEEEEKPFNSFAIPVGEVTTAPSVATTEEFMTKKIEVDSEEEQSLRHHIQTFNDMQAKSLSDYIESFHRRPPVENCSLFLLSGNIPSTLPFLTTEPHQKTGFYLRWNDKGIVVNPGKHFLNDFHEQGLHIRDIDYVIVTQDQPLCYAGIKEIYDLAYQVNRLDAEPKVIHYYLNQKAYQELSLILKPHFKQERNTLHSLELFVDSSDIEKVELHHDIVLHYFPVSKGKQDTSHALGIRLDLRLSETPYSEIKCGYVSGGAWSSSFSNFLKNCDVILAGFGNTSSPDYGKQVFNEDSLGYFGSSTLLEEAQPHLFLLTEFEGKEGDIRLEVVRKMRAECKNQTVILPADCSLVVHLKKHLIRCSSSKRWVVPNEIRVFKSPHAFDRLSYISDCHYL
;
A
#
# COMPACT_ATOMS: atom_id res chain seq x y z
N MET A 1 1.00 27.68 14.62
CA MET A 1 0.90 26.99 15.93
C MET A 1 -0.03 25.81 15.72
N THR A 2 0.52 24.61 15.63
CA THR A 2 -0.27 23.37 15.64
C THR A 2 -0.78 23.19 17.06
N VAL A 3 -2.08 23.37 17.27
CA VAL A 3 -2.73 23.08 18.55
C VAL A 3 -2.52 21.59 18.81
N LEU A 4 -1.79 21.27 19.88
CA LEU A 4 -1.66 19.88 20.35
C LEU A 4 -3.06 19.39 20.71
N ILE A 5 -3.54 18.40 19.97
CA ILE A 5 -4.83 17.75 20.21
C ILE A 5 -4.79 17.11 21.60
N ASP A 6 -5.70 17.51 22.49
CA ASP A 6 -5.89 16.86 23.79
C ASP A 6 -6.71 15.58 23.59
N THR A 7 -6.03 14.52 23.17
CA THR A 7 -6.64 13.21 22.86
C THR A 7 -7.37 12.63 24.07
N LYS A 8 -6.88 12.87 25.29
CA LYS A 8 -7.53 12.40 26.52
C LYS A 8 -8.88 13.06 26.75
N LYS A 9 -8.99 14.36 26.46
CA LYS A 9 -10.25 15.09 26.56
C LYS A 9 -11.27 14.58 25.53
N PHE A 10 -10.83 14.28 24.32
CA PHE A 10 -11.69 13.74 23.26
C PHE A 10 -12.16 12.31 23.56
N ASP A 11 -11.28 11.43 24.03
CA ASP A 11 -11.65 10.07 24.44
C ASP A 11 -12.69 10.09 25.58
N GLY A 12 -12.49 10.98 26.56
CA GLY A 12 -13.44 11.18 27.66
C GLY A 12 -14.81 11.70 27.21
N TYR A 13 -14.88 12.46 26.11
CA TYR A 13 -16.15 12.84 25.47
C TYR A 13 -16.85 11.62 24.86
N LEU A 14 -16.12 10.80 24.09
CA LEU A 14 -16.69 9.62 23.43
C LEU A 14 -17.24 8.61 24.44
N ASP A 15 -16.51 8.37 25.53
CA ASP A 15 -16.97 7.51 26.61
C ASP A 15 -18.29 8.00 27.21
N GLN A 16 -18.43 9.31 27.45
CA GLN A 16 -19.66 9.89 27.99
C GLN A 16 -20.82 9.80 27.00
N VAL A 17 -20.60 10.13 25.73
CA VAL A 17 -21.62 9.99 24.67
C VAL A 17 -22.09 8.55 24.55
N GLN A 18 -21.18 7.58 24.65
CA GLN A 18 -21.51 6.16 24.64
C GLN A 18 -22.40 5.77 25.83
N GLN A 19 -22.13 6.28 27.04
CA GLN A 19 -22.99 6.04 28.21
C GLN A 19 -24.39 6.63 28.03
N TYR A 20 -24.49 7.84 27.48
CA TYR A 20 -25.78 8.43 27.13
C TYR A 20 -26.51 7.58 26.07
N ALA A 21 -25.80 7.13 25.03
CA ALA A 21 -26.37 6.33 23.95
C ALA A 21 -26.95 4.99 24.43
N ILE A 22 -26.32 4.33 25.42
CA ILE A 22 -26.85 3.11 26.05
C ILE A 22 -28.16 3.39 26.80
N ARG A 23 -28.28 4.56 27.42
CA ARG A 23 -29.46 4.97 28.22
C ARG A 23 -30.62 5.51 27.39
N LEU A 24 -30.37 6.00 26.16
CA LEU A 24 -31.39 6.58 25.28
C LEU A 24 -32.61 5.66 25.04
N ASN A 25 -32.40 4.34 25.01
CA ASN A 25 -33.48 3.38 24.80
C ASN A 25 -34.21 2.96 26.10
N LYS A 26 -33.75 3.43 27.27
CA LYS A 26 -34.20 2.96 28.60
C LYS A 26 -34.83 4.05 29.45
N GLU A 27 -34.47 5.30 29.23
CA GLU A 27 -34.82 6.41 30.11
C GLU A 27 -35.37 7.61 29.30
N GLU A 28 -36.51 8.16 29.74
CA GLU A 28 -37.08 9.38 29.16
C GLU A 28 -36.25 10.62 29.59
N GLY A 29 -36.08 11.59 28.68
CA GLY A 29 -35.35 12.84 28.93
C GLY A 29 -33.82 12.78 28.68
N VAL A 30 -33.24 11.60 28.49
CA VAL A 30 -31.79 11.43 28.27
C VAL A 30 -31.31 12.06 26.97
N LEU A 31 -32.16 12.13 25.95
CA LEU A 31 -31.83 12.82 24.69
C LEU A 31 -31.58 14.31 24.90
N GLU A 32 -32.36 14.96 25.76
CA GLU A 32 -32.20 16.38 26.08
C GLU A 32 -30.90 16.60 26.88
N GLU A 33 -30.58 15.70 27.81
CA GLU A 33 -29.31 15.72 28.55
C GLU A 33 -28.10 15.56 27.62
N LEU A 34 -28.17 14.60 26.69
CA LEU A 34 -27.10 14.35 25.71
C LEU A 34 -26.90 15.53 24.77
N LEU A 35 -27.98 16.09 24.23
CA LEU A 35 -27.90 17.24 23.33
C LEU A 35 -27.33 18.47 24.05
N LYS A 36 -27.72 18.69 25.31
CA LYS A 36 -27.14 19.74 26.15
C LYS A 36 -25.66 19.48 26.43
N PHE A 37 -25.28 18.24 26.73
CA PHE A 37 -23.87 17.88 26.92
C PHE A 37 -23.03 18.15 25.66
N ILE A 38 -23.53 17.81 24.47
CA ILE A 38 -22.88 18.11 23.20
C ILE A 38 -22.73 19.62 23.00
N GLU A 39 -23.76 20.40 23.31
CA GLU A 39 -23.74 21.88 23.21
C GLU A 39 -22.72 22.51 24.18
N ASP A 40 -22.68 22.05 25.43
CA ASP A 40 -21.71 22.49 26.43
C ASP A 40 -20.27 22.18 25.98
N GLN A 41 -20.03 20.99 25.40
CA GLN A 41 -18.74 20.62 24.83
C GLN A 41 -18.40 21.44 23.58
N GLN A 42 -19.37 21.78 22.74
CA GLN A 42 -19.14 22.66 21.60
C GLN A 42 -18.65 24.05 22.02
N LEU A 43 -19.19 24.60 23.10
CA LEU A 43 -18.76 25.89 23.66
C LEU A 43 -17.33 25.82 24.21
N GLU A 44 -16.94 24.70 24.83
CA GLU A 44 -15.58 24.51 25.35
C GLU A 44 -14.51 24.39 24.25
N TRP A 45 -14.89 23.92 23.06
CA TRP A 45 -13.97 23.72 21.92
C TRP A 45 -14.19 24.76 20.81
N ALA A 46 -14.87 25.87 21.12
CA ALA A 46 -15.36 26.85 20.16
C ALA A 46 -14.27 27.57 19.34
N GLU A 47 -12.99 27.45 19.68
CA GLU A 47 -11.89 28.11 18.95
C GLU A 47 -11.50 27.36 17.65
N ASP A 48 -11.89 26.10 17.47
CA ASP A 48 -11.54 25.29 16.28
C ASP A 48 -12.78 25.00 15.40
N HIS A 49 -12.74 25.48 14.15
CA HIS A 49 -13.80 25.28 13.17
C HIS A 49 -14.11 23.79 12.90
N SER A 50 -13.11 22.91 12.91
CA SER A 50 -13.32 21.47 12.67
C SER A 50 -14.11 20.83 13.81
N TYR A 51 -13.87 21.24 15.04
CA TYR A 51 -14.63 20.77 16.20
C TYR A 51 -16.04 21.36 16.23
N GLN A 52 -16.21 22.62 15.82
CA GLN A 52 -17.56 23.20 15.67
C GLN A 52 -18.41 22.41 14.68
N GLU A 53 -17.87 22.06 13.51
CA GLU A 53 -18.59 21.25 12.52
C GLU A 53 -18.82 19.82 13.03
N PHE A 54 -17.85 19.24 13.74
CA PHE A 54 -18.04 17.94 14.39
C PHE A 54 -19.23 17.91 15.37
N PHE A 55 -19.30 18.87 16.30
CA PHE A 55 -20.38 18.88 17.30
C PHE A 55 -21.75 19.19 16.69
N LYS A 56 -21.81 19.99 15.61
CA LYS A 56 -23.03 20.11 14.79
C LYS A 56 -23.44 18.76 14.20
N GLY A 57 -22.47 18.00 13.70
CA GLY A 57 -22.68 16.65 13.19
C GLY A 57 -23.19 15.68 14.25
N GLU A 58 -22.60 15.68 15.45
CA GLU A 58 -23.05 14.89 16.61
C GLU A 58 -24.48 15.23 17.02
N SER A 59 -24.80 16.53 17.14
CA SER A 59 -26.15 17.00 17.47
C SER A 59 -27.17 16.53 16.43
N ALA A 60 -26.85 16.69 15.14
CA ALA A 60 -27.70 16.23 14.04
C ALA A 60 -27.87 14.71 14.05
N PHE A 61 -26.82 13.95 14.35
CA PHE A 61 -26.86 12.49 14.40
C PHE A 61 -27.85 12.00 15.47
N PHE A 62 -27.78 12.53 16.70
CA PHE A 62 -28.69 12.12 17.78
C PHE A 62 -30.11 12.65 17.62
N LYS A 63 -30.31 13.74 16.86
CA LYS A 63 -31.63 14.18 16.37
C LYS A 63 -32.18 13.32 15.23
N GLN A 64 -31.44 12.31 14.79
CA GLN A 64 -31.76 11.42 13.66
C GLN A 64 -31.78 12.13 12.29
N GLU A 65 -31.12 13.28 12.17
CA GLU A 65 -30.93 14.03 10.94
C GLU A 65 -29.64 13.58 10.24
N PHE A 66 -29.57 12.28 9.88
CA PHE A 66 -28.32 11.62 9.47
C PHE A 66 -27.67 12.23 8.22
N ASP A 67 -28.45 12.76 7.30
CA ASP A 67 -27.95 13.45 6.10
C ASP A 67 -27.20 14.74 6.45
N GLN A 68 -27.73 15.50 7.42
CA GLN A 68 -27.08 16.70 7.92
C GLN A 68 -25.85 16.34 8.76
N ALA A 69 -25.94 15.29 9.57
CA ALA A 69 -24.81 14.76 10.32
C ALA A 69 -23.63 14.43 9.41
N LEU A 70 -23.88 13.69 8.32
CA LEU A 70 -22.83 13.33 7.36
C LEU A 70 -22.18 14.56 6.70
N LYS A 71 -22.98 15.57 6.31
CA LYS A 71 -22.47 16.83 5.74
C LYS A 71 -21.52 17.54 6.69
N HIS A 72 -21.91 17.67 7.96
CA HIS A 72 -21.10 18.30 8.98
C HIS A 72 -19.83 17.49 9.30
N TYR A 73 -19.92 16.16 9.39
CA TYR A 73 -18.74 15.32 9.58
C TYR A 73 -17.74 15.49 8.44
N LEU A 74 -18.17 15.49 7.17
CA LEU A 74 -17.29 15.66 6.00
C LEU A 74 -16.52 16.99 5.99
N GLN A 75 -17.04 18.02 6.67
CA GLN A 75 -16.39 19.32 6.88
C GLN A 75 -15.37 19.29 8.03
N ALA A 76 -15.54 18.37 9.00
CA ALA A 76 -14.69 18.21 10.18
C ALA A 76 -13.46 17.30 9.94
N ARG A 77 -12.70 17.48 8.85
CA ARG A 77 -11.63 16.54 8.45
C ARG A 77 -10.47 16.39 9.43
N ALA A 78 -10.26 17.38 10.30
CA ALA A 78 -9.13 17.41 11.22
C ALA A 78 -9.39 16.70 12.56
N ILE A 79 -10.60 16.18 12.80
CA ILE A 79 -10.94 15.52 14.06
C ILE A 79 -10.34 14.10 14.15
N PRO A 80 -9.96 13.64 15.35
CA PRO A 80 -9.66 12.24 15.58
C PRO A 80 -10.85 11.35 15.21
N LEU A 81 -10.58 10.16 14.67
CA LEU A 81 -11.61 9.21 14.25
C LEU A 81 -12.61 9.75 13.20
N PHE A 82 -12.23 10.77 12.41
CA PHE A 82 -13.06 11.32 11.32
C PHE A 82 -13.71 10.25 10.43
N GLN A 83 -12.96 9.21 10.05
CA GLN A 83 -13.47 8.12 9.20
C GLN A 83 -14.60 7.34 9.88
N PHE A 84 -14.49 7.11 11.20
CA PHE A 84 -15.52 6.45 11.98
C PHE A 84 -16.84 7.21 11.91
N PHE A 85 -16.85 8.51 12.16
CA PHE A 85 -18.08 9.32 12.13
C PHE A 85 -18.72 9.37 10.75
N CYS A 86 -17.90 9.47 9.70
CA CYS A 86 -18.40 9.43 8.32
C CYS A 86 -19.04 8.09 7.98
N TYR A 87 -18.40 6.97 8.32
CA TYR A 87 -18.97 5.64 8.10
C TYR A 87 -20.20 5.38 8.97
N ARG A 88 -20.21 5.88 10.22
CA ARG A 88 -21.35 5.78 11.12
C ARG A 88 -22.56 6.48 10.52
N ALA A 89 -22.46 7.77 10.17
CA ALA A 89 -23.56 8.49 9.54
C ALA A 89 -24.01 7.85 8.23
N SER A 90 -23.08 7.40 7.39
CA SER A 90 -23.39 6.75 6.11
C SER A 90 -24.14 5.43 6.25
N ALA A 91 -23.92 4.69 7.34
CA ALA A 91 -24.68 3.48 7.63
C ALA A 91 -26.16 3.80 7.90
N PHE A 92 -26.43 4.84 8.70
CA PHE A 92 -27.78 5.28 9.03
C PHE A 92 -28.49 5.94 7.84
N VAL A 93 -27.78 6.73 7.02
CA VAL A 93 -28.29 7.26 5.75
C VAL A 93 -28.63 6.12 4.78
N SER A 94 -27.74 5.13 4.64
CA SER A 94 -28.03 3.96 3.78
C SER A 94 -29.25 3.18 4.26
N LYS A 95 -29.46 3.10 5.58
CA LYS A 95 -30.65 2.48 6.18
C LYS A 95 -31.91 3.28 5.86
N SER A 96 -31.90 4.61 6.00
CA SER A 96 -33.07 5.46 5.72
C SER A 96 -33.47 5.43 4.25
N ILE A 97 -32.51 5.24 3.33
CA ILE A 97 -32.73 5.08 1.89
C ILE A 97 -33.17 3.63 1.52
N GLY A 98 -33.20 2.71 2.49
CA GLY A 98 -33.63 1.32 2.30
C GLY A 98 -32.55 0.38 1.72
N ASN A 99 -31.29 0.81 1.65
CA ASN A 99 -30.17 0.00 1.18
C ASN A 99 -29.51 -0.77 2.34
N GLN A 100 -30.08 -1.94 2.67
CA GLN A 100 -29.63 -2.75 3.80
C GLN A 100 -28.19 -3.26 3.66
N GLU A 101 -27.77 -3.67 2.46
CA GLU A 101 -26.41 -4.19 2.24
C GLU A 101 -25.34 -3.12 2.46
N LYS A 102 -25.56 -1.90 1.94
CA LYS A 102 -24.65 -0.76 2.19
C LYS A 102 -24.66 -0.37 3.66
N ALA A 103 -25.83 -0.37 4.32
CA ALA A 103 -25.94 -0.09 5.74
C ALA A 103 -25.10 -1.09 6.57
N ILE A 104 -25.17 -2.39 6.28
CA ILE A 104 -24.35 -3.43 6.94
C ILE A 104 -22.85 -3.22 6.65
N SER A 105 -22.50 -2.94 5.39
CA SER A 105 -21.11 -2.71 4.98
C SER A 105 -20.48 -1.51 5.69
N PHE A 106 -21.16 -0.35 5.70
CA PHE A 106 -20.68 0.84 6.40
C PHE A 106 -20.62 0.64 7.91
N SER A 107 -21.60 -0.05 8.50
CA SER A 107 -21.58 -0.38 9.92
C SER A 107 -20.35 -1.22 10.30
N ARG A 108 -20.02 -2.24 9.50
CA ARG A 108 -18.81 -3.07 9.71
C ARG A 108 -17.53 -2.26 9.55
N LYS A 109 -17.48 -1.31 8.60
CA LYS A 109 -16.32 -0.42 8.43
C LYS A 109 -16.13 0.50 9.64
N ALA A 110 -17.21 1.08 10.17
CA ALA A 110 -17.15 1.95 11.34
C ALA A 110 -16.73 1.20 12.61
N LEU A 111 -17.27 -0.01 12.84
CA LEU A 111 -16.94 -0.83 14.02
C LEU A 111 -15.49 -1.33 14.05
N LYS A 112 -14.71 -1.23 12.96
CA LYS A 112 -13.26 -1.47 13.01
C LYS A 112 -12.52 -0.42 13.83
N PHE A 113 -13.04 0.82 13.84
CA PHE A 113 -12.45 1.95 14.55
C PHE A 113 -12.99 2.06 15.97
N PHE A 114 -14.30 1.86 16.14
CA PHE A 114 -14.94 1.89 17.46
C PHE A 114 -15.84 0.65 17.63
N PRO A 115 -15.27 -0.51 18.06
CA PRO A 115 -15.97 -1.81 18.07
C PRO A 115 -17.20 -1.90 18.96
N ASN A 116 -17.32 -0.96 19.91
CA ASN A 116 -18.35 -0.96 20.93
C ASN A 116 -19.41 0.13 20.72
N ASP A 117 -19.44 0.81 19.55
CA ASP A 117 -20.46 1.85 19.27
C ASP A 117 -21.89 1.27 19.43
N TYR A 118 -22.61 1.75 20.45
CA TYR A 118 -23.92 1.20 20.79
C TYR A 118 -24.98 1.44 19.69
N PRO A 119 -25.07 2.64 19.07
CA PRO A 119 -25.97 2.90 17.95
C PRO A 119 -25.76 1.94 16.77
N LEU A 120 -24.52 1.72 16.33
CA LEU A 120 -24.22 0.82 15.21
C LEU A 120 -24.47 -0.64 15.52
N LEU A 121 -24.15 -1.10 16.73
CA LEU A 121 -24.46 -2.47 17.15
C LEU A 121 -25.98 -2.70 17.18
N THR A 122 -26.75 -1.71 17.62
CA THR A 122 -28.22 -1.75 17.57
C THR A 122 -28.74 -1.79 16.13
N LEU A 123 -28.17 -0.95 15.25
CA LEU A 123 -28.50 -0.94 13.83
C LEU A 123 -28.21 -2.29 13.16
N LEU A 124 -27.04 -2.89 13.41
CA LEU A 124 -26.70 -4.19 12.84
C LEU A 124 -27.59 -5.32 13.37
N LYS A 125 -27.95 -5.29 14.66
CA LYS A 125 -28.90 -6.25 15.23
C LYS A 125 -30.24 -6.23 14.50
N GLU A 126 -30.72 -5.04 14.14
CA GLU A 126 -31.96 -4.86 13.38
C GLU A 126 -31.83 -5.35 11.93
N LEU A 127 -30.69 -5.08 11.29
CA LEU A 127 -30.45 -5.43 9.89
C LEU A 127 -30.14 -6.92 9.66
N LEU A 128 -29.61 -7.65 10.65
CA LEU A 128 -29.16 -9.03 10.53
C LEU A 128 -30.23 -10.07 10.93
N THR A 129 -31.49 -9.82 10.63
CA THR A 129 -32.64 -10.65 11.06
C THR A 129 -32.92 -11.87 10.18
N SER A 130 -32.13 -12.13 9.12
CA SER A 130 -32.29 -13.28 8.23
C SER A 130 -31.57 -14.55 8.72
N ASP A 131 -32.09 -15.74 8.34
CA ASP A 131 -31.52 -17.04 8.72
C ASP A 131 -30.05 -17.23 8.30
N SER A 132 -29.58 -16.50 7.29
CA SER A 132 -28.19 -16.52 6.80
C SER A 132 -27.18 -15.82 7.71
N HIS A 133 -27.63 -15.07 8.72
CA HIS A 133 -26.77 -14.25 9.59
C HIS A 133 -26.95 -14.50 11.09
N ARG A 134 -27.58 -15.64 11.43
CA ARG A 134 -27.97 -16.00 12.79
C ARG A 134 -26.82 -15.98 13.81
N GLU A 135 -25.63 -16.47 13.42
CA GLU A 135 -24.44 -16.47 14.29
C GLU A 135 -23.91 -15.05 14.53
N SER A 136 -23.85 -14.20 13.50
CA SER A 136 -23.42 -12.80 13.64
C SER A 136 -24.41 -11.96 14.45
N ALA A 137 -25.71 -12.22 14.31
CA ALA A 137 -26.74 -11.56 15.11
C ALA A 137 -26.65 -11.95 16.60
N GLN A 138 -26.31 -13.21 16.90
CA GLN A 138 -26.11 -13.69 18.26
C GLN A 138 -24.88 -13.07 18.92
N GLU A 139 -23.77 -12.93 18.19
CA GLU A 139 -22.56 -12.24 18.69
C GLU A 139 -22.85 -10.76 19.05
N ILE A 140 -23.55 -10.05 18.17
CA ILE A 140 -23.93 -8.65 18.40
C ILE A 140 -24.89 -8.53 19.58
N HIS A 141 -25.82 -9.47 19.73
CA HIS A 141 -26.73 -9.50 20.87
C HIS A 141 -26.00 -9.63 22.21
N LEU A 142 -24.99 -10.51 22.29
CA LEU A 142 -24.15 -10.67 23.47
C LEU A 142 -23.33 -9.41 23.79
N LYS A 143 -22.78 -8.74 22.76
CA LYS A 143 -22.04 -7.47 22.94
C LYS A 143 -22.93 -6.36 23.50
N LEU A 144 -24.15 -6.21 22.96
CA LEU A 144 -25.11 -5.23 23.49
C LEU A 144 -25.49 -5.54 24.93
N GLN A 145 -25.70 -6.81 25.28
CA GLN A 145 -26.02 -7.22 26.65
C GLN A 145 -24.87 -6.93 27.63
N ALA A 146 -23.62 -7.14 27.22
CA ALA A 146 -22.45 -6.81 28.04
C ALA A 146 -22.33 -5.30 28.30
N LEU A 147 -22.52 -4.46 27.27
CA LEU A 147 -22.52 -3.00 27.39
C LEU A 147 -23.64 -2.50 28.32
N GLU A 148 -24.81 -3.12 28.24
CA GLU A 148 -25.96 -2.75 29.07
C GLU A 148 -25.84 -3.16 30.54
N ASN A 149 -25.07 -4.21 30.84
CA ASN A 149 -24.82 -4.69 32.20
C ASN A 149 -23.69 -3.95 32.91
N GLY A 150 -23.04 -2.99 32.25
CA GLY A 150 -21.92 -2.25 32.81
C GLY A 150 -20.64 -3.08 32.94
N ASP A 151 -20.54 -4.21 32.23
CA ASP A 151 -19.29 -4.95 32.11
C ASP A 151 -18.30 -4.04 31.38
N SER A 152 -17.35 -3.50 32.14
CA SER A 152 -16.48 -2.45 31.67
C SER A 152 -15.60 -2.96 30.52
N PRO A 153 -15.62 -2.35 29.32
CA PRO A 153 -14.62 -2.59 28.28
C PRO A 153 -13.30 -1.84 28.61
N SER A 154 -12.98 -1.69 29.90
CA SER A 154 -11.79 -1.00 30.41
C SER A 154 -10.53 -1.84 30.18
N SER A 155 -10.11 -1.96 28.93
CA SER A 155 -8.73 -2.27 28.52
C SER A 155 -8.54 -2.26 27.00
N LEU A 156 -9.14 -1.31 26.24
CA LEU A 156 -8.93 -1.28 24.78
C LEU A 156 -8.67 0.09 24.14
N LEU A 157 -8.52 1.17 24.93
CA LEU A 157 -7.99 2.44 24.40
C LEU A 157 -6.45 2.47 24.28
N SER A 158 -5.75 1.38 24.62
CA SER A 158 -4.27 1.35 24.57
C SER A 158 -3.67 1.03 23.20
N ASN A 159 -4.47 0.78 22.15
CA ASN A 159 -3.95 0.35 20.84
C ASN A 159 -4.46 1.17 19.65
N ILE A 160 -4.84 2.44 19.83
CA ILE A 160 -5.09 3.35 18.70
C ILE A 160 -3.87 4.26 18.55
N ASN A 161 -2.78 3.69 18.02
CA ASN A 161 -1.67 4.42 17.42
C ASN A 161 -1.60 4.11 15.92
N GLU A 162 -2.76 4.02 15.26
CA GLU A 162 -2.78 4.10 13.80
C GLU A 162 -2.75 5.57 13.39
N PRO A 163 -1.83 5.98 12.49
CA PRO A 163 -1.79 7.34 12.00
C PRO A 163 -3.12 7.66 11.30
N THR A 164 -3.59 8.88 11.43
CA THR A 164 -4.68 9.47 10.63
C THR A 164 -4.37 9.27 9.15
N ILE A 165 -4.85 8.18 8.55
CA ILE A 165 -4.75 7.94 7.10
C ILE A 165 -5.74 8.90 6.44
N PRO A 166 -5.29 9.92 5.68
CA PRO A 166 -6.21 10.82 5.00
C PRO A 166 -7.14 9.99 4.12
N MET A 167 -8.44 10.20 4.30
CA MET A 167 -9.45 9.55 3.48
C MET A 167 -9.20 9.97 2.03
N GLY A 168 -8.89 9.03 1.14
CA GLY A 168 -8.61 9.33 -0.26
C GLY A 168 -9.83 9.96 -0.94
N GLU A 169 -9.61 10.84 -1.92
CA GLU A 169 -10.67 11.56 -2.64
C GLU A 169 -11.76 10.62 -3.19
N LYS A 170 -11.42 9.38 -3.54
CA LYS A 170 -12.38 8.33 -3.96
C LYS A 170 -13.37 7.93 -2.87
N THR A 171 -12.96 7.80 -1.61
CA THR A 171 -13.87 7.43 -0.50
C THR A 171 -14.76 8.61 -0.14
N VAL A 172 -14.24 9.84 -0.18
CA VAL A 172 -15.05 11.06 -0.07
C VAL A 172 -16.05 11.15 -1.22
N HIS A 173 -15.65 10.78 -2.44
CA HIS A 173 -16.52 10.75 -3.60
C HIS A 173 -17.60 9.67 -3.51
N GLU A 174 -17.29 8.47 -3.01
CA GLU A 174 -18.27 7.40 -2.71
C GLU A 174 -19.27 7.82 -1.63
N LEU A 175 -18.83 8.54 -0.60
CA LEU A 175 -19.69 9.09 0.45
C LEU A 175 -20.58 10.22 -0.07
N ASN A 176 -20.07 11.06 -0.98
CA ASN A 176 -20.85 12.10 -1.64
C ASN A 176 -21.89 11.53 -2.63
N HIS A 177 -21.58 10.41 -3.29
CA HIS A 177 -22.50 9.74 -4.22
C HIS A 177 -23.70 9.05 -3.53
N ILE A 178 -23.72 8.91 -2.20
CA ILE A 178 -24.91 8.42 -1.46
C ILE A 178 -26.13 9.33 -1.75
N PHE A 179 -25.91 10.61 -2.03
CA PHE A 179 -26.96 11.58 -2.32
C PHE A 179 -27.42 11.60 -3.79
N GLU A 180 -26.73 10.92 -4.71
CA GLU A 180 -26.95 11.07 -6.16
C GLU A 180 -27.77 9.94 -6.81
N SER A 181 -28.08 8.86 -6.08
CA SER A 181 -28.84 7.72 -6.63
C SER A 181 -30.37 7.93 -6.64
N HIS A 182 -30.82 9.10 -7.07
CA HIS A 182 -32.20 9.34 -7.50
C HIS A 182 -32.21 10.05 -8.86
N SER A 183 -31.67 9.38 -9.88
CA SER A 183 -32.16 9.56 -11.25
C SER A 183 -32.11 8.22 -12.00
N SER A 184 -33.29 7.84 -12.50
CA SER A 184 -33.60 6.77 -13.47
C SER A 184 -33.35 5.29 -13.13
N ASN A 185 -34.47 4.60 -12.96
CA ASN A 185 -34.88 3.29 -13.51
C ASN A 185 -33.88 2.13 -13.56
N SER A 186 -34.21 1.13 -12.76
CA SER A 186 -33.93 -0.29 -12.96
C SER A 186 -34.58 -0.82 -14.24
N GLU A 187 -33.80 -1.35 -15.17
CA GLU A 187 -34.22 -2.46 -16.04
C GLU A 187 -33.04 -3.44 -16.22
N ASP A 188 -33.42 -4.70 -16.31
CA ASP A 188 -32.64 -5.89 -16.05
C ASP A 188 -31.47 -6.14 -17.00
N LEU A 189 -30.38 -6.69 -16.44
CA LEU A 189 -29.24 -7.25 -17.18
C LEU A 189 -29.27 -8.78 -17.04
N PHE A 190 -29.91 -9.46 -18.00
CA PHE A 190 -29.63 -10.85 -18.34
C PHE A 190 -29.45 -10.99 -19.86
N LEU A 191 -28.49 -11.84 -20.18
CA LEU A 191 -27.85 -12.20 -21.46
C LEU A 191 -28.80 -12.36 -22.67
N GLU A 192 -28.36 -11.91 -23.85
CA GLU A 192 -27.85 -12.80 -24.91
C GLU A 192 -27.30 -11.99 -26.11
N GLU A 193 -26.16 -12.45 -26.63
CA GLU A 193 -25.50 -11.96 -27.84
C GLU A 193 -26.18 -12.54 -29.08
N GLU A 194 -26.62 -11.70 -30.02
CA GLU A 194 -26.65 -12.07 -31.43
C GLU A 194 -26.18 -10.92 -32.32
N GLU A 195 -25.33 -11.29 -33.29
CA GLU A 195 -24.63 -10.44 -34.22
C GLU A 195 -25.47 -9.99 -35.43
N LYS A 196 -25.15 -8.76 -35.91
CA LYS A 196 -25.22 -8.20 -37.30
C LYS A 196 -26.57 -7.65 -37.82
N PRO A 197 -26.54 -6.82 -38.89
CA PRO A 197 -25.62 -5.71 -39.21
C PRO A 197 -26.34 -4.41 -39.60
N PHE A 198 -25.57 -3.33 -39.69
CA PHE A 198 -25.80 -2.06 -40.40
C PHE A 198 -27.04 -1.96 -41.33
N ASN A 199 -27.86 -0.93 -41.11
CA ASN A 199 -28.32 -0.08 -42.21
C ASN A 199 -28.70 1.34 -41.75
N SER A 200 -28.09 2.31 -42.42
CA SER A 200 -28.49 3.71 -42.49
C SER A 200 -29.93 3.87 -42.94
N PHE A 201 -30.68 4.85 -42.43
CA PHE A 201 -31.42 5.81 -43.27
C PHE A 201 -32.04 6.96 -42.45
N ALA A 202 -32.25 8.04 -43.19
CA ALA A 202 -32.51 9.41 -42.80
C ALA A 202 -33.89 9.69 -42.14
N ILE A 203 -33.89 10.83 -41.46
CA ILE A 203 -34.99 11.67 -41.01
C ILE A 203 -36.10 11.80 -42.07
N PRO A 204 -37.37 11.91 -41.63
CA PRO A 204 -38.26 12.89 -42.21
C PRO A 204 -38.85 13.86 -41.18
N VAL A 205 -38.79 15.12 -41.56
CA VAL A 205 -39.44 16.29 -40.98
C VAL A 205 -40.96 16.13 -41.11
N GLY A 206 -41.69 16.45 -40.04
CA GLY A 206 -43.16 16.51 -40.04
C GLY A 206 -43.65 17.60 -39.09
N GLU A 207 -44.53 18.46 -39.62
CA GLU A 207 -44.94 19.78 -39.14
C GLU A 207 -45.89 19.80 -37.93
N VAL A 208 -45.65 20.81 -37.09
CA VAL A 208 -46.56 21.72 -36.36
C VAL A 208 -48.07 21.39 -36.30
N THR A 209 -48.58 21.30 -35.07
CA THR A 209 -49.90 21.85 -34.69
C THR A 209 -49.87 22.45 -33.28
N THR A 210 -50.24 23.73 -33.20
CA THR A 210 -50.59 24.59 -32.04
C THR A 210 -51.82 24.03 -31.28
N ALA A 211 -52.09 24.18 -29.97
CA ALA A 211 -52.00 25.26 -28.96
C ALA A 211 -52.38 24.61 -27.56
N PRO A 212 -52.61 25.32 -26.42
CA PRO A 212 -52.41 26.73 -26.06
C PRO A 212 -51.59 26.97 -24.77
N SER A 213 -51.31 28.26 -24.56
CA SER A 213 -50.59 28.89 -23.45
C SER A 213 -51.13 28.61 -22.05
N VAL A 214 -50.23 28.29 -21.12
CA VAL A 214 -50.37 28.62 -19.70
C VAL A 214 -49.22 29.56 -19.36
N ALA A 215 -49.58 30.75 -18.89
CA ALA A 215 -48.66 31.78 -18.47
C ALA A 215 -48.13 31.51 -17.05
N THR A 216 -47.00 32.16 -16.77
CA THR A 216 -46.45 32.57 -15.47
C THR A 216 -45.68 31.54 -14.63
N THR A 217 -44.37 31.41 -14.91
CA THR A 217 -43.32 31.22 -13.88
C THR A 217 -41.90 31.58 -14.37
N GLU A 218 -41.72 32.52 -15.29
CA GLU A 218 -40.38 32.84 -15.85
C GLU A 218 -39.71 34.14 -15.35
N GLU A 219 -40.28 34.86 -14.39
CA GLU A 219 -39.67 36.10 -13.87
C GLU A 219 -38.96 35.97 -12.51
N PHE A 220 -38.77 34.76 -11.98
CA PHE A 220 -38.10 34.56 -10.68
C PHE A 220 -36.80 33.74 -10.72
N MET A 221 -36.30 33.36 -11.90
CA MET A 221 -35.10 32.52 -12.06
C MET A 221 -33.95 33.14 -12.89
N THR A 222 -34.02 34.42 -13.26
CA THR A 222 -32.94 35.13 -13.98
C THR A 222 -32.10 36.05 -13.11
N LYS A 223 -32.26 36.03 -11.78
CA LYS A 223 -31.23 36.49 -10.84
C LYS A 223 -30.30 35.33 -10.46
N LYS A 224 -29.76 34.66 -11.48
CA LYS A 224 -28.71 33.68 -11.33
C LYS A 224 -27.39 34.45 -11.27
N ILE A 225 -26.99 34.76 -10.04
CA ILE A 225 -25.61 34.84 -9.54
C ILE A 225 -24.59 35.18 -10.65
N GLU A 226 -24.41 36.47 -10.95
CA GLU A 226 -23.27 36.99 -11.72
C GLU A 226 -21.98 37.08 -10.86
N VAL A 227 -22.00 36.54 -9.64
CA VAL A 227 -20.94 36.72 -8.64
C VAL A 227 -19.86 35.61 -8.70
N ASP A 228 -20.05 34.51 -9.43
CA ASP A 228 -19.06 33.41 -9.51
C ASP A 228 -18.26 33.33 -10.83
N SER A 229 -18.52 34.22 -11.80
CA SER A 229 -17.87 34.16 -13.13
C SER A 229 -16.35 34.35 -13.05
N GLU A 230 -15.86 35.28 -12.22
CA GLU A 230 -14.42 35.58 -12.14
C GLU A 230 -13.65 34.54 -11.33
N GLU A 231 -14.23 34.05 -10.22
CA GLU A 231 -13.62 33.00 -9.40
C GLU A 231 -13.59 31.65 -10.13
N GLU A 232 -14.65 31.30 -10.86
CA GLU A 232 -14.69 30.09 -11.68
C GLU A 232 -13.70 30.17 -12.84
N GLN A 233 -13.58 31.33 -13.51
CA GLN A 233 -12.58 31.54 -14.56
C GLN A 233 -11.15 31.47 -14.01
N SER A 234 -10.91 32.06 -12.83
CA SER A 234 -9.62 31.98 -12.13
C SER A 234 -9.27 30.53 -11.77
N LEU A 235 -10.21 29.76 -11.21
CA LEU A 235 -9.99 28.35 -10.89
C LEU A 235 -9.71 27.51 -12.14
N ARG A 236 -10.48 27.70 -13.22
CA ARG A 236 -10.24 27.03 -14.51
C ARG A 236 -8.85 27.36 -15.06
N HIS A 237 -8.42 28.61 -14.98
CA HIS A 237 -7.09 29.03 -15.39
C HIS A 237 -5.98 28.38 -14.54
N HIS A 238 -6.16 28.30 -13.22
CA HIS A 238 -5.21 27.62 -12.33
C HIS A 238 -5.11 26.12 -12.63
N ILE A 239 -6.25 25.44 -12.81
CA ILE A 239 -6.28 24.02 -13.17
C ILE A 239 -5.59 23.78 -14.52
N GLN A 240 -5.87 24.62 -15.52
CA GLN A 240 -5.24 24.50 -16.83
C GLN A 240 -3.73 24.75 -16.77
N THR A 241 -3.30 25.79 -16.06
CA THR A 241 -1.87 26.08 -15.85
C THR A 241 -1.15 24.91 -15.16
N PHE A 242 -1.78 24.32 -14.14
CA PHE A 242 -1.23 23.14 -13.46
C PHE A 242 -1.12 21.94 -14.41
N ASN A 243 -2.16 21.67 -15.21
CA ASN A 243 -2.14 20.59 -16.19
C ASN A 243 -1.06 20.79 -17.26
N ASP A 244 -0.87 22.02 -17.74
CA ASP A 244 0.18 22.35 -18.71
C ASP A 244 1.58 22.18 -18.10
N MET A 245 1.77 22.59 -16.84
CA MET A 245 3.03 22.37 -16.11
C MET A 245 3.31 20.88 -15.89
N GLN A 246 2.29 20.09 -15.56
CA GLN A 246 2.42 18.65 -15.40
C GLN A 246 2.75 17.96 -16.72
N ALA A 247 2.04 18.28 -17.80
CA ALA A 247 2.29 17.73 -19.13
C ALA A 247 3.70 18.07 -19.63
N LYS A 248 4.17 19.30 -19.37
CA LYS A 248 5.54 19.70 -19.67
C LYS A 248 6.55 18.89 -18.85
N SER A 249 6.36 18.78 -17.54
CA SER A 249 7.26 18.03 -16.66
C SER A 249 7.36 16.56 -17.07
N LEU A 250 6.24 15.97 -17.49
CA LEU A 250 6.18 14.59 -17.98
C LEU A 250 6.84 14.44 -19.36
N SER A 251 6.69 15.41 -20.23
CA SER A 251 7.38 15.45 -21.53
C SER A 251 8.90 15.56 -21.34
N ASP A 252 9.36 16.42 -20.42
CA ASP A 252 10.77 16.56 -20.05
C ASP A 252 11.30 15.25 -19.45
N TYR A 253 10.50 14.55 -18.64
CA TYR A 253 10.83 13.24 -18.09
C TYR A 253 10.97 12.18 -19.20
N ILE A 254 10.03 12.09 -20.14
CA ILE A 254 10.13 11.18 -21.29
C ILE A 254 11.38 11.48 -22.13
N GLU A 255 11.67 12.76 -22.39
CA GLU A 255 12.87 13.13 -23.15
C GLU A 255 14.17 12.77 -22.41
N SER A 256 14.15 12.84 -21.07
CA SER A 256 15.31 12.47 -20.25
C SER A 256 15.77 11.02 -20.47
N PHE A 257 14.84 10.12 -20.81
CA PHE A 257 15.15 8.73 -21.15
C PHE A 257 16.08 8.60 -22.35
N HIS A 258 15.95 9.48 -23.34
CA HIS A 258 16.77 9.47 -24.55
C HIS A 258 18.10 10.22 -24.38
N ARG A 259 18.16 11.17 -23.43
CA ARG A 259 19.35 11.98 -23.15
C ARG A 259 20.34 11.29 -22.20
N ARG A 260 19.86 10.40 -21.33
CA ARG A 260 20.71 9.70 -20.35
C ARG A 260 21.58 8.62 -21.00
N PRO A 261 22.70 8.23 -20.36
CA PRO A 261 23.45 7.04 -20.75
C PRO A 261 22.58 5.77 -20.66
N PRO A 262 22.80 4.78 -21.55
CA PRO A 262 22.09 3.51 -21.45
C PRO A 262 22.42 2.82 -20.11
N VAL A 263 21.43 2.19 -19.50
CA VAL A 263 21.64 1.37 -18.31
C VAL A 263 22.48 0.18 -18.70
N GLU A 264 23.53 -0.08 -17.92
CA GLU A 264 24.40 -1.23 -18.14
C GLU A 264 23.60 -2.52 -18.07
N ASN A 265 23.86 -3.44 -18.99
CA ASN A 265 23.20 -4.74 -19.01
C ASN A 265 23.87 -5.69 -18.00
N CYS A 266 23.15 -6.72 -17.57
CA CYS A 266 23.62 -7.73 -16.61
C CYS A 266 23.98 -7.13 -15.24
N SER A 267 23.19 -6.18 -14.75
CA SER A 267 23.46 -5.44 -13.52
C SER A 267 22.31 -5.58 -12.51
N LEU A 268 22.66 -5.70 -11.24
CA LEU A 268 21.75 -5.69 -10.10
C LEU A 268 22.01 -4.43 -9.27
N PHE A 269 20.96 -3.66 -9.01
CA PHE A 269 20.94 -2.45 -8.21
C PHE A 269 20.16 -2.69 -6.93
N LEU A 270 20.82 -2.54 -5.79
CA LEU A 270 20.18 -2.60 -4.49
C LEU A 270 19.61 -1.22 -4.19
N LEU A 271 18.29 -1.19 -4.02
CA LEU A 271 17.51 0.02 -3.70
C LEU A 271 16.92 -0.08 -2.29
N SER A 272 17.07 -1.23 -1.64
CA SER A 272 16.76 -1.47 -0.24
C SER A 272 17.76 -0.77 0.66
N GLY A 273 17.29 -0.17 1.75
CA GLY A 273 18.13 0.49 2.73
C GLY A 273 17.33 0.97 3.93
N ASN A 274 18.02 1.26 5.03
CA ASN A 274 17.35 1.82 6.19
C ASN A 274 17.35 3.34 6.09
N ILE A 275 16.21 3.95 6.41
CA ILE A 275 16.16 5.39 6.63
C ILE A 275 16.42 5.60 8.12
N PRO A 276 17.40 6.44 8.52
CA PRO A 276 17.54 6.81 9.91
C PRO A 276 16.21 7.44 10.38
N SER A 277 15.53 6.81 11.34
CA SER A 277 14.41 7.48 11.99
C SER A 277 14.99 8.65 12.79
N THR A 278 14.30 9.79 12.78
CA THR A 278 14.74 11.00 13.50
C THR A 278 14.75 10.81 15.03
N LEU A 279 14.20 9.69 15.51
CA LEU A 279 14.18 9.26 16.90
C LEU A 279 14.41 7.73 16.99
N PRO A 280 15.67 7.27 16.79
CA PRO A 280 15.99 5.84 16.72
C PRO A 280 15.76 5.10 18.05
N PHE A 281 15.53 5.83 19.14
CA PHE A 281 15.25 5.26 20.46
C PHE A 281 13.78 5.33 20.89
N LEU A 282 12.94 6.15 20.24
CA LEU A 282 11.51 6.28 20.59
C LEU A 282 10.59 5.59 19.60
N THR A 283 11.05 5.39 18.36
CA THR A 283 10.31 4.68 17.32
C THR A 283 11.05 3.39 17.03
N THR A 284 10.46 2.26 17.43
CA THR A 284 11.07 0.93 17.36
C THR A 284 11.18 0.36 15.95
N GLU A 285 10.65 1.04 14.94
CA GLU A 285 10.62 0.52 13.58
C GLU A 285 11.29 1.51 12.63
N PRO A 286 12.59 1.35 12.31
CA PRO A 286 13.14 2.01 11.14
C PRO A 286 12.30 1.60 9.93
N HIS A 287 11.83 2.59 9.16
CA HIS A 287 11.13 2.35 7.92
C HIS A 287 12.09 1.64 6.95
N GLN A 288 11.93 0.34 6.83
CA GLN A 288 12.72 -0.49 5.95
C GLN A 288 12.34 -0.16 4.51
N LYS A 289 13.26 0.43 3.74
CA LYS A 289 13.12 0.43 2.28
C LYS A 289 13.51 -0.96 1.81
N THR A 290 12.62 -1.59 1.06
CA THR A 290 12.88 -2.89 0.44
C THR A 290 12.83 -2.77 -1.07
N GLY A 291 13.41 -3.78 -1.71
CA GLY A 291 13.41 -3.97 -3.13
C GLY A 291 14.74 -3.74 -3.82
N PHE A 292 14.83 -4.28 -5.02
CA PHE A 292 15.97 -4.15 -5.89
C PHE A 292 15.53 -4.16 -7.34
N TYR A 293 16.42 -3.71 -8.21
CA TYR A 293 16.22 -3.71 -9.64
C TYR A 293 17.32 -4.50 -10.32
N LEU A 294 16.96 -5.37 -11.26
CA LEU A 294 17.87 -6.18 -12.04
C LEU A 294 17.64 -5.90 -13.52
N ARG A 295 18.72 -5.65 -14.28
CA ARG A 295 18.69 -5.54 -15.73
C ARG A 295 19.41 -6.72 -16.36
N TRP A 296 18.73 -7.45 -17.22
CA TRP A 296 19.26 -8.60 -17.95
C TRP A 296 18.72 -8.68 -19.38
N ASN A 297 19.61 -8.74 -20.37
CA ASN A 297 19.28 -8.73 -21.80
C ASN A 297 18.21 -7.70 -22.17
N ASP A 298 18.44 -6.46 -21.72
CA ASP A 298 17.55 -5.30 -21.91
C ASP A 298 16.17 -5.41 -21.26
N LYS A 299 15.95 -6.43 -20.44
CA LYS A 299 14.78 -6.57 -19.58
C LYS A 299 15.09 -6.11 -18.17
N GLY A 300 14.23 -5.26 -17.63
CA GLY A 300 14.30 -4.83 -16.24
C GLY A 300 13.29 -5.53 -15.37
N ILE A 301 13.75 -6.01 -14.22
CA ILE A 301 12.96 -6.70 -13.20
C ILE A 301 13.08 -5.91 -11.90
N VAL A 302 11.96 -5.47 -11.38
CA VAL A 302 11.84 -4.90 -10.04
C VAL A 302 11.33 -5.99 -9.11
N VAL A 303 11.94 -6.13 -7.94
CA VAL A 303 11.47 -7.06 -6.90
C VAL A 303 11.18 -6.26 -5.64
N ASN A 304 10.02 -6.51 -5.02
CA ASN A 304 9.54 -5.89 -3.77
C ASN A 304 9.72 -4.36 -3.70
N PRO A 305 9.12 -3.57 -4.62
CA PRO A 305 9.28 -2.12 -4.60
C PRO A 305 8.55 -1.50 -3.40
N GLY A 306 9.29 -1.26 -2.32
CA GLY A 306 8.75 -0.66 -1.10
C GLY A 306 8.47 0.84 -1.22
N LYS A 307 8.19 1.49 -0.09
CA LYS A 307 7.93 2.94 -0.04
C LYS A 307 9.13 3.73 -0.56
N HIS A 308 8.87 4.76 -1.37
CA HIS A 308 9.89 5.62 -2.01
C HIS A 308 10.84 4.91 -2.99
N PHE A 309 10.51 3.69 -3.42
CA PHE A 309 11.34 2.93 -4.37
C PHE A 309 11.67 3.75 -5.64
N LEU A 310 10.70 4.46 -6.23
CA LEU A 310 10.92 5.27 -7.43
C LEU A 310 11.93 6.41 -7.22
N ASN A 311 12.01 6.98 -6.02
CA ASN A 311 12.99 8.03 -5.72
C ASN A 311 14.40 7.44 -5.77
N ASP A 312 14.64 6.32 -5.06
CA ASP A 312 15.94 5.66 -5.07
C ASP A 312 16.28 5.11 -6.47
N PHE A 313 15.27 4.63 -7.21
CA PHE A 313 15.40 4.16 -8.59
C PHE A 313 15.88 5.29 -9.52
N HIS A 314 15.22 6.46 -9.47
CA HIS A 314 15.62 7.64 -10.26
C HIS A 314 16.97 8.21 -9.82
N GLU A 315 17.30 8.19 -8.52
CA GLU A 315 18.63 8.60 -8.02
C GLU A 315 19.77 7.74 -8.60
N GLN A 316 19.50 6.50 -9.00
CA GLN A 316 20.46 5.64 -9.72
C GLN A 316 20.54 5.93 -11.23
N GLY A 317 19.79 6.92 -11.73
CA GLY A 317 19.70 7.26 -13.16
C GLY A 317 18.83 6.29 -13.96
N LEU A 318 18.02 5.47 -13.28
CA LEU A 318 17.07 4.55 -13.90
C LEU A 318 15.78 5.28 -14.26
N HIS A 319 14.99 4.74 -15.19
CA HIS A 319 13.79 5.37 -15.71
C HIS A 319 12.62 4.38 -15.79
N ILE A 320 11.36 4.82 -15.69
CA ILE A 320 10.18 3.91 -15.68
C ILE A 320 10.17 2.95 -16.90
N ARG A 321 10.63 3.44 -18.06
CA ARG A 321 10.78 2.64 -19.30
C ARG A 321 11.76 1.48 -19.17
N ASP A 322 12.62 1.47 -18.15
CA ASP A 322 13.51 0.35 -17.86
C ASP A 322 12.80 -0.83 -17.18
N ILE A 323 11.59 -0.68 -16.65
CA ILE A 323 10.91 -1.72 -15.87
C ILE A 323 9.99 -2.55 -16.77
N ASP A 324 10.29 -3.82 -17.02
CA ASP A 324 9.41 -4.73 -17.77
C ASP A 324 8.59 -5.64 -16.86
N TYR A 325 9.19 -6.06 -15.74
CA TYR A 325 8.61 -6.99 -14.78
C TYR A 325 8.65 -6.41 -13.37
N VAL A 326 7.57 -6.61 -12.62
CA VAL A 326 7.51 -6.31 -11.18
C VAL A 326 7.13 -7.59 -10.45
N ILE A 327 7.93 -8.01 -9.48
CA ILE A 327 7.74 -9.22 -8.69
C ILE A 327 7.54 -8.83 -7.23
N VAL A 328 6.49 -9.36 -6.59
CA VAL A 328 6.27 -9.25 -5.15
C VAL A 328 6.35 -10.61 -4.51
N THR A 329 7.25 -10.75 -3.55
CA THR A 329 7.48 -12.00 -2.83
C THR A 329 7.09 -11.90 -1.36
N GLN A 330 6.92 -10.70 -0.79
CA GLN A 330 6.61 -10.53 0.63
C GLN A 330 5.16 -10.07 0.88
N ASP A 331 4.59 -10.54 1.98
CA ASP A 331 3.21 -10.24 2.40
C ASP A 331 3.01 -8.88 3.08
N GLN A 332 4.09 -8.20 3.43
CA GLN A 332 4.00 -6.94 4.16
C GLN A 332 3.72 -5.80 3.19
N PRO A 333 2.66 -5.00 3.38
CA PRO A 333 2.31 -3.90 2.47
C PRO A 333 3.43 -2.89 2.23
N LEU A 334 4.28 -2.66 3.22
CA LEU A 334 5.44 -1.78 3.09
C LEU A 334 6.43 -2.26 2.01
N CYS A 335 6.48 -3.56 1.73
CA CYS A 335 7.38 -4.16 0.76
C CYS A 335 6.91 -4.07 -0.69
N TYR A 336 5.69 -3.61 -0.92
CA TYR A 336 5.14 -3.37 -2.25
C TYR A 336 4.39 -2.03 -2.34
N ALA A 337 4.60 -1.13 -1.38
CA ALA A 337 3.94 0.17 -1.32
C ALA A 337 4.25 1.06 -2.56
N GLY A 338 5.41 0.85 -3.20
CA GLY A 338 5.83 1.59 -4.40
C GLY A 338 5.16 1.13 -5.70
N ILE A 339 4.42 0.01 -5.70
CA ILE A 339 3.77 -0.51 -6.91
C ILE A 339 2.79 0.49 -7.50
N LYS A 340 1.99 1.14 -6.66
CA LYS A 340 1.01 2.12 -7.13
C LYS A 340 1.69 3.31 -7.79
N GLU A 341 2.80 3.79 -7.23
CA GLU A 341 3.59 4.89 -7.81
C GLU A 341 4.18 4.50 -9.17
N ILE A 342 4.71 3.27 -9.30
CA ILE A 342 5.20 2.72 -10.58
C ILE A 342 4.06 2.68 -11.61
N TYR A 343 2.90 2.15 -11.21
CA TYR A 343 1.73 2.03 -12.08
C TYR A 343 1.20 3.39 -12.54
N ASP A 344 1.01 4.32 -11.61
CA ASP A 344 0.49 5.66 -11.89
C ASP A 344 1.44 6.45 -12.80
N LEU A 345 2.76 6.33 -12.59
CA LEU A 345 3.76 6.97 -13.45
C LEU A 345 3.79 6.34 -14.86
N ALA A 346 3.74 5.01 -14.96
CA ALA A 346 3.68 4.32 -16.25
C ALA A 346 2.42 4.72 -17.03
N TYR A 347 1.26 4.77 -16.37
CA TYR A 347 0.01 5.26 -16.93
C TYR A 347 0.14 6.67 -17.47
N GLN A 348 0.70 7.59 -16.67
CA GLN A 348 0.92 8.97 -17.09
C GLN A 348 1.81 9.05 -18.34
N VAL A 349 2.96 8.36 -18.34
CA VAL A 349 3.87 8.32 -19.49
C VAL A 349 3.16 7.79 -20.74
N ASN A 350 2.42 6.70 -20.62
CA ASN A 350 1.70 6.06 -21.73
C ASN A 350 0.63 6.95 -22.38
N ARG A 351 0.13 7.99 -21.69
CA ARG A 351 -0.83 8.94 -22.28
C ARG A 351 -0.20 9.93 -23.25
N LEU A 352 1.09 10.24 -23.06
CA LEU A 352 1.81 11.20 -23.90
C LEU A 352 2.70 10.51 -24.94
N ASP A 353 3.01 9.25 -24.71
CA ASP A 353 3.96 8.49 -25.51
C ASP A 353 3.30 7.74 -26.67
N ALA A 354 4.00 7.64 -27.79
CA ALA A 354 3.53 6.86 -28.94
C ALA A 354 3.74 5.35 -28.73
N GLU A 355 4.76 4.98 -27.94
CA GLU A 355 5.10 3.59 -27.65
C GLU A 355 4.76 3.27 -26.18
N PRO A 356 3.57 2.70 -25.90
CA PRO A 356 3.17 2.43 -24.53
C PRO A 356 4.10 1.41 -23.87
N LYS A 357 4.57 1.76 -22.68
CA LYS A 357 5.31 0.85 -21.82
C LYS A 357 4.36 -0.14 -21.15
N VAL A 358 4.59 -1.42 -21.42
CA VAL A 358 3.87 -2.53 -20.80
C VAL A 358 4.69 -3.06 -19.63
N ILE A 359 4.04 -3.24 -18.47
CA ILE A 359 4.63 -3.84 -17.27
C ILE A 359 3.85 -5.10 -16.90
N HIS A 360 4.58 -6.18 -16.64
CA HIS A 360 4.04 -7.45 -16.18
C HIS A 360 4.24 -7.62 -14.68
N TYR A 361 3.15 -7.71 -13.93
CA TYR A 361 3.14 -7.83 -12.47
C TYR A 361 2.97 -9.29 -12.06
N TYR A 362 3.92 -9.80 -11.28
CA TYR A 362 3.91 -11.15 -10.70
C TYR A 362 3.84 -11.01 -9.18
N LEU A 363 2.68 -11.26 -8.62
CA LEU A 363 2.37 -10.91 -7.24
C LEU A 363 2.16 -12.18 -6.45
N ASN A 364 2.68 -12.24 -5.22
CA ASN A 364 2.24 -13.27 -4.29
C ASN A 364 0.72 -13.17 -4.03
N GLN A 365 0.14 -14.23 -3.47
CA GLN A 365 -1.32 -14.36 -3.34
C GLN A 365 -1.96 -13.18 -2.61
N LYS A 366 -1.34 -12.70 -1.51
CA LYS A 366 -1.86 -11.58 -0.73
C LYS A 366 -1.81 -10.26 -1.51
N ALA A 367 -0.65 -9.91 -2.07
CA ALA A 367 -0.51 -8.69 -2.86
C ALA A 367 -1.41 -8.70 -4.10
N TYR A 368 -1.61 -9.86 -4.73
CA TYR A 368 -2.54 -10.03 -5.85
C TYR A 368 -3.98 -9.70 -5.43
N GLN A 369 -4.46 -10.23 -4.31
CA GLN A 369 -5.81 -9.94 -3.80
C GLN A 369 -6.02 -8.45 -3.53
N GLU A 370 -5.02 -7.78 -2.95
CA GLU A 370 -5.10 -6.35 -2.62
C GLU A 370 -5.00 -5.44 -3.85
N LEU A 371 -4.13 -5.77 -4.81
CA LEU A 371 -3.76 -4.86 -5.90
C LEU A 371 -4.47 -5.17 -7.23
N SER A 372 -5.11 -6.33 -7.38
CA SER A 372 -5.73 -6.75 -8.65
C SER A 372 -6.80 -5.80 -9.18
N LEU A 373 -7.50 -5.08 -8.30
CA LEU A 373 -8.48 -4.06 -8.69
C LEU A 373 -7.84 -2.73 -9.07
N ILE A 374 -6.66 -2.43 -8.53
CA ILE A 374 -5.95 -1.16 -8.72
C ILE A 374 -5.15 -1.18 -10.03
N LEU A 375 -4.49 -2.30 -10.32
CA LEU A 375 -3.56 -2.43 -11.44
C LEU A 375 -4.25 -2.78 -12.78
N LYS A 376 -5.58 -2.69 -12.85
CA LYS A 376 -6.33 -2.96 -14.08
C LYS A 376 -6.03 -1.89 -15.14
N PRO A 377 -5.66 -2.28 -16.37
CA PRO A 377 -5.45 -1.34 -17.47
C PRO A 377 -6.60 -0.35 -17.59
N HIS A 378 -6.29 0.95 -17.68
CA HIS A 378 -7.31 1.99 -17.86
C HIS A 378 -7.83 2.04 -19.30
N PHE A 379 -7.00 1.63 -20.26
CA PHE A 379 -7.34 1.57 -21.68
C PHE A 379 -6.68 0.38 -22.37
N LYS A 380 -7.24 -0.05 -23.51
CA LYS A 380 -6.87 -1.31 -24.20
C LYS A 380 -5.40 -1.38 -24.61
N GLN A 381 -4.74 -0.25 -24.83
CA GLN A 381 -3.36 -0.18 -25.33
C GLN A 381 -2.30 -0.39 -24.24
N GLU A 382 -2.60 -0.21 -22.95
CA GLU A 382 -1.60 -0.37 -21.88
C GLU A 382 -1.11 -1.80 -21.72
N ARG A 383 -1.98 -2.78 -22.00
CA ARG A 383 -1.66 -4.22 -22.03
C ARG A 383 -0.91 -4.77 -20.80
N ASN A 384 -0.89 -4.04 -19.69
CA ASN A 384 -0.33 -4.51 -18.41
C ASN A 384 -1.01 -5.81 -18.01
N THR A 385 -0.23 -6.77 -17.53
CA THR A 385 -0.75 -8.09 -17.13
C THR A 385 -0.47 -8.34 -15.66
N LEU A 386 -1.40 -8.98 -14.97
CA LEU A 386 -1.25 -9.36 -13.58
C LEU A 386 -1.27 -10.88 -13.49
N HIS A 387 -0.33 -11.44 -12.74
CA HIS A 387 -0.16 -12.87 -12.52
C HIS A 387 -0.08 -13.14 -11.03
N SER A 388 -0.85 -14.13 -10.56
CA SER A 388 -0.77 -14.63 -9.19
C SER A 388 0.33 -15.70 -9.12
N LEU A 389 1.28 -15.55 -8.21
CA LEU A 389 2.31 -16.54 -7.91
C LEU A 389 1.76 -17.55 -6.89
N GLU A 390 0.84 -18.38 -7.34
CA GLU A 390 0.27 -19.46 -6.54
C GLU A 390 1.15 -20.71 -6.59
N LEU A 391 1.22 -21.40 -5.46
CA LEU A 391 1.83 -22.71 -5.34
C LEU A 391 0.73 -23.75 -5.48
N PHE A 392 0.90 -24.72 -6.38
CA PHE A 392 -0.11 -25.75 -6.61
C PHE A 392 0.12 -26.94 -5.67
N VAL A 393 -0.96 -27.53 -5.16
CA VAL A 393 -0.89 -28.64 -4.18
C VAL A 393 -0.19 -29.88 -4.76
N ASP A 394 -0.26 -30.06 -6.08
CA ASP A 394 0.27 -31.22 -6.81
C ASP A 394 1.68 -30.98 -7.40
N SER A 395 2.28 -29.80 -7.19
CA SER A 395 3.57 -29.45 -7.77
C SER A 395 4.75 -29.82 -6.89
N SER A 396 5.95 -29.77 -7.48
CA SER A 396 7.18 -29.69 -6.69
C SER A 396 7.11 -28.50 -5.73
N ASP A 397 7.84 -28.56 -4.60
CA ASP A 397 7.99 -27.46 -3.63
C ASP A 397 8.56 -26.15 -4.25
N ILE A 398 8.90 -26.19 -5.55
CA ILE A 398 9.34 -25.08 -6.38
C ILE A 398 8.48 -25.01 -7.63
N GLU A 399 7.99 -23.81 -7.92
CA GLU A 399 7.26 -23.48 -9.13
C GLU A 399 8.14 -22.71 -10.11
N LYS A 400 7.70 -22.63 -11.37
CA LYS A 400 8.44 -21.92 -12.43
C LYS A 400 7.56 -21.12 -13.37
N VAL A 401 8.04 -19.94 -13.75
CA VAL A 401 7.44 -19.05 -14.74
C VAL A 401 8.53 -18.55 -15.68
N GLU A 402 8.31 -18.67 -16.98
CA GLU A 402 9.18 -18.07 -17.99
C GLU A 402 8.78 -16.60 -18.20
N LEU A 403 9.57 -15.67 -17.67
CA LEU A 403 9.30 -14.23 -17.84
C LEU A 403 9.68 -13.78 -19.26
N HIS A 404 10.79 -14.32 -19.75
CA HIS A 404 11.39 -14.05 -21.06
C HIS A 404 12.21 -15.28 -21.48
N HIS A 405 12.55 -15.42 -22.77
CA HIS A 405 13.31 -16.58 -23.27
C HIS A 405 14.66 -16.81 -22.57
N ASP A 406 15.22 -15.73 -22.01
CA ASP A 406 16.48 -15.72 -21.27
C ASP A 406 16.31 -15.60 -19.75
N ILE A 407 15.08 -15.55 -19.22
CA ILE A 407 14.80 -15.26 -17.81
C ILE A 407 13.70 -16.19 -17.32
N VAL A 408 14.08 -17.14 -16.46
CA VAL A 408 13.14 -18.04 -15.79
C VAL A 408 13.08 -17.69 -14.31
N LEU A 409 11.88 -17.41 -13.82
CA LEU A 409 11.59 -17.22 -12.41
C LEU A 409 11.21 -18.55 -11.79
N HIS A 410 11.95 -18.97 -10.78
CA HIS A 410 11.54 -20.01 -9.85
C HIS A 410 11.10 -19.38 -8.54
N TYR A 411 10.04 -19.91 -7.94
CA TYR A 411 9.57 -19.44 -6.63
C TYR A 411 9.16 -20.60 -5.72
N PHE A 412 9.32 -20.40 -4.43
CA PHE A 412 9.11 -21.42 -3.40
C PHE A 412 8.60 -20.78 -2.10
N PRO A 413 7.86 -21.51 -1.25
CA PRO A 413 7.29 -20.95 -0.04
C PRO A 413 8.37 -20.59 1.00
N VAL A 414 8.14 -19.49 1.71
CA VAL A 414 8.90 -19.09 2.90
C VAL A 414 7.99 -19.14 4.10
N SER A 415 8.37 -19.92 5.12
CA SER A 415 7.57 -20.10 6.34
C SER A 415 8.05 -19.17 7.45
N LYS A 416 7.13 -18.54 8.17
CA LYS A 416 7.33 -17.76 9.40
C LYS A 416 7.05 -18.57 10.67
N GLY A 417 7.18 -19.90 10.60
CA GLY A 417 7.10 -20.78 11.77
C GLY A 417 5.88 -21.71 11.80
N LYS A 418 5.59 -22.26 13.00
CA LYS A 418 4.75 -23.47 13.18
C LYS A 418 3.24 -23.31 12.93
N GLN A 419 2.73 -22.10 12.72
CA GLN A 419 1.30 -21.83 12.53
C GLN A 419 1.00 -21.02 11.26
N ASP A 420 1.91 -21.01 10.30
CA ASP A 420 1.97 -19.90 9.37
C ASP A 420 1.03 -20.03 8.16
N THR A 421 0.31 -18.94 7.90
CA THR A 421 -0.53 -18.70 6.72
C THR A 421 0.13 -17.71 5.76
N SER A 422 1.44 -17.45 5.92
CA SER A 422 2.18 -16.54 5.06
C SER A 422 2.18 -17.02 3.61
N HIS A 423 1.96 -16.06 2.73
CA HIS A 423 2.14 -16.19 1.29
C HIS A 423 3.49 -15.59 0.85
N ALA A 424 4.46 -15.50 1.79
CA ALA A 424 5.81 -15.08 1.47
C ALA A 424 6.52 -16.13 0.63
N LEU A 425 7.30 -15.66 -0.33
CA LEU A 425 8.00 -16.47 -1.32
C LEU A 425 9.50 -16.14 -1.31
N GLY A 426 10.31 -17.16 -1.50
CA GLY A 426 11.67 -17.04 -1.98
C GLY A 426 11.69 -17.22 -3.49
N ILE A 427 12.68 -16.66 -4.16
CA ILE A 427 12.81 -16.74 -5.62
C ILE A 427 14.23 -17.10 -6.04
N ARG A 428 14.34 -17.70 -7.22
CA ARG A 428 15.59 -17.85 -7.96
C ARG A 428 15.36 -17.45 -9.41
N LEU A 429 16.18 -16.56 -9.93
CA LEU A 429 16.19 -16.16 -11.33
C LEU A 429 17.30 -16.93 -12.05
N ASP A 430 16.93 -17.74 -13.02
CA ASP A 430 17.85 -18.41 -13.94
C ASP A 430 18.00 -17.52 -15.18
N LEU A 431 19.19 -16.90 -15.30
CA LEU A 431 19.50 -15.85 -16.27
C LEU A 431 20.41 -16.39 -17.36
N ARG A 432 19.85 -16.68 -18.53
CA ARG A 432 20.60 -17.28 -19.65
C ARG A 432 21.42 -16.23 -20.39
N LEU A 433 22.64 -16.60 -20.75
CA LEU A 433 23.52 -15.77 -21.56
C LEU A 433 23.20 -15.98 -23.05
N SER A 434 22.87 -14.89 -23.74
CA SER A 434 22.51 -14.91 -25.18
C SER A 434 23.64 -15.43 -26.08
N GLU A 435 24.89 -15.28 -25.65
CA GLU A 435 26.09 -15.70 -26.39
C GLU A 435 26.36 -17.21 -26.29
N THR A 436 25.85 -17.88 -25.25
CA THR A 436 26.26 -19.23 -24.89
C THR A 436 25.08 -20.02 -24.32
N PRO A 437 24.46 -20.93 -25.11
CA PRO A 437 23.17 -21.56 -24.78
C PRO A 437 23.18 -22.49 -23.56
N TYR A 438 24.35 -22.74 -22.96
CA TYR A 438 24.52 -23.62 -21.80
C TYR A 438 25.02 -22.92 -20.54
N SER A 439 25.30 -21.62 -20.61
CA SER A 439 25.75 -20.87 -19.44
C SER A 439 24.62 -20.01 -18.90
N GLU A 440 24.28 -20.24 -17.65
CA GLU A 440 23.28 -19.49 -16.90
C GLU A 440 23.94 -18.88 -15.66
N ILE A 441 23.47 -17.70 -15.28
CA ILE A 441 23.76 -17.10 -13.98
C ILE A 441 22.52 -17.29 -13.10
N LYS A 442 22.72 -17.77 -11.88
CA LYS A 442 21.64 -17.99 -10.93
C LYS A 442 21.65 -16.96 -9.82
N CYS A 443 20.59 -16.17 -9.74
CA CYS A 443 20.42 -15.15 -8.71
C CYS A 443 19.29 -15.55 -7.75
N GLY A 444 19.64 -15.91 -6.52
CA GLY A 444 18.69 -16.26 -5.46
C GLY A 444 18.30 -15.06 -4.60
N TYR A 445 17.06 -15.03 -4.13
CA TYR A 445 16.60 -14.11 -3.11
C TYR A 445 15.65 -14.80 -2.14
N VAL A 446 15.86 -14.59 -0.84
CA VAL A 446 14.99 -15.08 0.22
C VAL A 446 14.96 -14.07 1.35
N SER A 447 13.76 -13.75 1.84
CA SER A 447 13.53 -12.84 2.97
C SER A 447 12.14 -13.05 3.57
N GLY A 448 11.88 -12.43 4.72
CA GLY A 448 10.55 -12.34 5.32
C GLY A 448 10.07 -13.61 6.03
N GLY A 449 10.97 -14.50 6.42
CA GLY A 449 10.64 -15.66 7.24
C GLY A 449 11.84 -16.39 7.82
N ALA A 450 11.55 -17.39 8.64
CA ALA A 450 12.53 -18.20 9.37
C ALA A 450 13.34 -19.09 8.43
N TRP A 451 14.50 -19.53 8.92
CA TRP A 451 15.29 -20.55 8.26
C TRP A 451 14.48 -21.84 7.99
N SER A 452 14.61 -22.36 6.77
CA SER A 452 14.15 -23.70 6.39
C SER A 452 15.26 -24.43 5.64
N SER A 453 15.44 -25.73 5.95
CA SER A 453 16.40 -26.59 5.24
C SER A 453 16.10 -26.73 3.75
N SER A 454 14.87 -26.44 3.32
CA SER A 454 14.50 -26.43 1.90
C SER A 454 15.18 -25.30 1.12
N PHE A 455 15.53 -24.18 1.76
CA PHE A 455 16.15 -23.03 1.09
C PHE A 455 17.47 -23.40 0.43
N SER A 456 18.30 -24.19 1.11
CA SER A 456 19.56 -24.67 0.55
C SER A 456 19.39 -25.50 -0.70
N ASN A 457 18.31 -26.29 -0.79
CA ASN A 457 18.03 -27.10 -1.97
C ASN A 457 17.61 -26.21 -3.15
N PHE A 458 16.78 -25.21 -2.91
CA PHE A 458 16.29 -24.32 -3.97
C PHE A 458 17.36 -23.32 -4.46
N LEU A 459 18.19 -22.85 -3.54
CA LEU A 459 19.24 -21.86 -3.79
C LEU A 459 20.63 -22.48 -4.00
N LYS A 460 20.71 -23.81 -4.09
CA LYS A 460 21.95 -24.51 -4.37
C LYS A 460 22.53 -24.07 -5.70
N ASN A 461 23.85 -23.86 -5.74
CA ASN A 461 24.57 -23.43 -6.94
C ASN A 461 24.11 -22.07 -7.49
N CYS A 462 23.47 -21.22 -6.67
CA CYS A 462 23.28 -19.83 -7.03
C CYS A 462 24.63 -19.12 -7.07
N ASP A 463 24.87 -18.30 -8.09
CA ASP A 463 26.07 -17.48 -8.17
C ASP A 463 26.01 -16.31 -7.20
N VAL A 464 24.83 -15.69 -7.12
CA VAL A 464 24.55 -14.56 -6.23
C VAL A 464 23.34 -14.92 -5.39
N ILE A 465 23.44 -14.75 -4.07
CA ILE A 465 22.29 -14.86 -3.16
C ILE A 465 22.12 -13.55 -2.40
N LEU A 466 20.92 -13.01 -2.44
CA LEU A 466 20.46 -11.92 -1.60
C LEU A 466 19.67 -12.54 -0.44
N ALA A 467 20.23 -12.49 0.77
CA ALA A 467 19.60 -13.01 1.98
C ALA A 467 19.10 -11.84 2.84
N GLY A 468 17.79 -11.75 3.01
CA GLY A 468 17.17 -10.80 3.94
C GLY A 468 17.47 -11.19 5.38
N PHE A 469 18.34 -10.42 6.03
CA PHE A 469 18.87 -10.73 7.34
C PHE A 469 17.80 -10.61 8.44
N GLY A 470 16.99 -9.55 8.39
CA GLY A 470 15.99 -9.24 9.42
C GLY A 470 16.65 -8.76 10.71
N ASN A 471 16.39 -9.47 11.81
CA ASN A 471 16.93 -9.18 13.13
C ASN A 471 17.71 -10.38 13.72
N THR A 472 18.39 -10.21 14.86
CA THR A 472 19.12 -11.32 15.49
C THR A 472 19.10 -11.22 17.00
N SER A 473 18.73 -12.32 17.66
CA SER A 473 18.77 -12.44 19.12
C SER A 473 20.12 -13.00 19.60
N SER A 474 20.44 -12.87 20.88
CA SER A 474 21.67 -13.45 21.45
C SER A 474 21.79 -14.97 21.22
N PRO A 475 20.72 -15.78 21.42
CA PRO A 475 20.74 -17.21 21.07
C PRO A 475 20.96 -17.48 19.57
N ASP A 476 20.34 -16.70 18.68
CA ASP A 476 20.51 -16.83 17.23
C ASP A 476 21.93 -16.46 16.80
N TYR A 477 22.46 -15.33 17.29
CA TYR A 477 23.84 -14.92 17.06
C TYR A 477 24.85 -15.96 17.59
N GLY A 478 24.51 -16.66 18.66
CA GLY A 478 25.26 -17.78 19.24
C GLY A 478 25.08 -19.12 18.52
N LYS A 479 24.31 -19.18 17.43
CA LYS A 479 23.95 -20.41 16.68
C LYS A 479 23.29 -21.49 17.55
N GLN A 480 22.48 -21.08 18.53
CA GLN A 480 21.79 -22.01 19.44
C GLN A 480 20.37 -22.32 18.98
N VAL A 481 19.64 -21.30 18.54
CA VAL A 481 18.24 -21.38 18.11
C VAL A 481 18.08 -20.48 16.90
N PHE A 482 17.43 -20.98 15.84
CA PHE A 482 17.09 -20.15 14.68
C PHE A 482 16.08 -19.09 15.06
N ASN A 483 16.17 -17.92 14.43
CA ASN A 483 15.17 -16.91 14.58
C ASN A 483 13.81 -17.35 13.96
N GLU A 484 12.70 -16.92 14.55
CA GLU A 484 11.35 -17.39 14.17
C GLU A 484 10.69 -16.51 13.10
N ASP A 485 11.09 -15.24 12.99
CA ASP A 485 10.48 -14.25 12.11
C ASP A 485 11.32 -13.88 10.89
N SER A 486 12.61 -14.23 10.90
CA SER A 486 13.60 -13.85 9.90
C SER A 486 14.73 -14.87 9.79
N LEU A 487 15.64 -14.72 8.81
CA LEU A 487 16.80 -15.60 8.69
C LEU A 487 17.75 -15.45 9.88
N GLY A 488 17.91 -14.24 10.39
CA GLY A 488 18.88 -13.91 11.43
C GLY A 488 20.30 -14.32 11.08
N TYR A 489 21.17 -14.33 12.08
CA TYR A 489 22.56 -14.74 11.94
C TYR A 489 22.68 -16.24 11.66
N PHE A 490 21.96 -17.08 12.42
CA PHE A 490 22.13 -18.53 12.30
C PHE A 490 21.58 -19.05 10.97
N GLY A 491 20.38 -18.62 10.58
CA GLY A 491 19.80 -18.99 9.29
C GLY A 491 20.64 -18.50 8.12
N SER A 492 21.10 -17.25 8.16
CA SER A 492 21.99 -16.71 7.11
C SER A 492 23.31 -17.46 7.01
N SER A 493 23.93 -17.82 8.15
CA SER A 493 25.18 -18.61 8.16
C SER A 493 24.97 -20.01 7.61
N THR A 494 23.85 -20.65 7.97
CA THR A 494 23.53 -22.00 7.50
C THR A 494 23.27 -22.00 5.99
N LEU A 495 22.51 -21.01 5.50
CA LEU A 495 22.28 -20.82 4.07
C LEU A 495 23.58 -20.63 3.29
N LEU A 496 24.49 -19.79 3.80
CA LEU A 496 25.80 -19.55 3.21
C LEU A 496 26.64 -20.83 3.12
N GLU A 497 26.67 -21.62 4.19
CA GLU A 497 27.46 -22.86 4.27
C GLU A 497 26.92 -23.95 3.33
N GLU A 498 25.60 -24.05 3.19
CA GLU A 498 24.94 -25.10 2.42
C GLU A 498 24.79 -24.74 0.93
N ALA A 499 24.44 -23.49 0.60
CA ALA A 499 24.23 -23.05 -0.79
C ALA A 499 25.54 -22.69 -1.52
N GLN A 500 26.58 -22.28 -0.77
CA GLN A 500 27.92 -21.96 -1.24
C GLN A 500 27.98 -21.03 -2.49
N PRO A 501 27.32 -19.86 -2.47
CA PRO A 501 27.33 -18.99 -3.65
C PRO A 501 28.68 -18.33 -3.88
N HIS A 502 28.90 -17.78 -5.07
CA HIS A 502 30.09 -16.97 -5.34
C HIS A 502 30.04 -15.64 -4.57
N LEU A 503 28.85 -15.02 -4.51
CA LEU A 503 28.59 -13.76 -3.82
C LEU A 503 27.36 -13.88 -2.92
N PHE A 504 27.53 -13.61 -1.63
CA PHE A 504 26.47 -13.61 -0.62
C PHE A 504 26.23 -12.20 -0.10
N LEU A 505 25.05 -11.66 -0.35
CA LEU A 505 24.65 -10.29 -0.02
C LEU A 505 23.62 -10.32 1.11
N LEU A 506 24.01 -9.82 2.28
CA LEU A 506 23.08 -9.65 3.40
C LEU A 506 22.34 -8.33 3.25
N THR A 507 21.02 -8.39 3.18
CA THR A 507 20.14 -7.22 2.94
C THR A 507 19.16 -7.07 4.11
N GLU A 508 18.32 -6.03 4.10
CA GLU A 508 17.11 -6.01 4.95
C GLU A 508 17.39 -6.15 6.46
N PHE A 509 18.32 -5.35 6.98
CA PHE A 509 18.59 -5.30 8.43
C PHE A 509 17.51 -4.47 9.13
N GLU A 510 16.79 -5.03 10.10
CA GLU A 510 15.70 -4.33 10.81
C GLU A 510 16.17 -3.29 11.83
N GLY A 511 17.44 -3.32 12.22
CA GLY A 511 18.03 -2.30 13.09
C GLY A 511 17.60 -2.31 14.55
N LYS A 512 16.85 -3.32 15.00
CA LYS A 512 16.47 -3.53 16.42
C LYS A 512 17.69 -3.60 17.35
N GLU A 513 18.80 -4.14 16.85
CA GLU A 513 20.06 -4.28 17.58
C GLU A 513 21.06 -3.12 17.32
N GLY A 514 20.59 -2.05 16.67
CA GLY A 514 21.45 -0.99 16.14
C GLY A 514 22.10 -1.35 14.81
N ASP A 515 22.99 -0.50 14.32
CA ASP A 515 23.65 -0.71 13.03
C ASP A 515 24.80 -1.73 13.19
N ILE A 516 24.45 -3.02 13.12
CA ILE A 516 25.36 -4.17 13.25
C ILE A 516 25.84 -4.74 11.91
N ARG A 517 25.56 -4.05 10.79
CA ARG A 517 25.74 -4.56 9.42
C ARG A 517 27.17 -5.02 9.13
N LEU A 518 28.17 -4.24 9.55
CA LEU A 518 29.58 -4.57 9.32
C LEU A 518 30.09 -5.64 10.27
N GLU A 519 29.60 -5.66 11.50
CA GLU A 519 29.99 -6.57 12.58
C GLU A 519 29.53 -7.99 12.26
N VAL A 520 28.27 -8.13 11.84
CA VAL A 520 27.68 -9.39 11.36
C VAL A 520 28.50 -9.95 10.20
N VAL A 521 28.72 -9.15 9.15
CA VAL A 521 29.48 -9.61 7.97
C VAL A 521 30.91 -9.97 8.34
N ARG A 522 31.56 -9.20 9.21
CA ARG A 522 32.93 -9.49 9.67
C ARG A 522 32.99 -10.84 10.38
N LYS A 523 32.02 -11.14 11.25
CA LYS A 523 31.95 -12.44 11.94
C LYS A 523 31.66 -13.57 10.95
N MET A 524 30.68 -13.42 10.06
CA MET A 524 30.37 -14.44 9.05
C MET A 524 31.58 -14.74 8.15
N ARG A 525 32.34 -13.71 7.74
CA ARG A 525 33.59 -13.91 6.98
C ARG A 525 34.67 -14.66 7.77
N ALA A 526 34.76 -14.45 9.08
CA ALA A 526 35.72 -15.14 9.93
C ALA A 526 35.35 -16.62 10.15
N GLU A 527 34.06 -16.95 10.13
CA GLU A 527 33.54 -18.31 10.30
C GLU A 527 33.41 -19.07 8.97
N CYS A 528 33.23 -18.36 7.86
CA CYS A 528 33.12 -18.92 6.51
C CYS A 528 34.45 -19.55 6.08
N LYS A 529 34.41 -20.84 5.72
CA LYS A 529 35.59 -21.60 5.25
C LYS A 529 35.71 -21.60 3.72
N ASN A 530 34.67 -21.13 3.06
CA ASN A 530 34.46 -21.15 1.63
C ASN A 530 35.07 -19.89 1.00
N GLN A 531 35.27 -19.91 -0.33
CA GLN A 531 35.76 -18.74 -1.08
C GLN A 531 34.65 -17.70 -1.38
N THR A 532 33.45 -17.89 -0.83
CA THR A 532 32.32 -16.99 -1.00
C THR A 532 32.63 -15.60 -0.49
N VAL A 533 32.37 -14.59 -1.32
CA VAL A 533 32.48 -13.20 -0.88
C VAL A 533 31.19 -12.78 -0.21
N ILE A 534 31.28 -12.30 1.02
CA ILE A 534 30.12 -11.89 1.83
C ILE A 534 30.11 -10.37 1.94
N LEU A 535 29.05 -9.67 1.54
CA LEU A 535 28.94 -8.21 1.69
C LEU A 535 27.63 -7.83 2.37
N PRO A 536 27.62 -6.75 3.18
CA PRO A 536 26.37 -6.11 3.53
C PRO A 536 25.90 -5.31 2.32
N ALA A 537 24.68 -5.59 1.89
CA ALA A 537 23.98 -4.90 0.83
C ALA A 537 23.11 -3.80 1.43
N ASP A 538 23.27 -2.61 0.88
CA ASP A 538 22.50 -1.41 1.20
C ASP A 538 22.27 -0.62 -0.09
N CYS A 539 21.47 0.42 0.00
CA CYS A 539 21.17 1.31 -1.09
C CYS A 539 22.48 1.85 -1.67
N SER A 540 22.58 1.87 -3.01
CA SER A 540 23.77 2.19 -3.82
C SER A 540 24.72 1.03 -4.17
N LEU A 541 24.58 -0.16 -3.57
CA LEU A 541 25.31 -1.32 -4.05
C LEU A 541 24.86 -1.68 -5.47
N VAL A 542 25.82 -1.76 -6.40
CA VAL A 542 25.57 -2.24 -7.76
C VAL A 542 26.52 -3.36 -8.09
N VAL A 543 25.96 -4.46 -8.61
CA VAL A 543 26.66 -5.70 -8.92
C VAL A 543 26.53 -5.98 -10.41
N HIS A 544 27.65 -6.27 -11.08
CA HIS A 544 27.64 -6.83 -12.43
C HIS A 544 27.50 -8.35 -12.31
N LEU A 545 26.32 -8.88 -12.65
CA LEU A 545 25.94 -10.27 -12.46
C LEU A 545 26.83 -11.23 -13.27
N LYS A 546 27.02 -11.01 -14.58
CA LYS A 546 27.86 -11.90 -15.42
C LYS A 546 29.33 -12.01 -14.95
N LYS A 547 29.90 -10.93 -14.40
CA LYS A 547 31.32 -10.87 -14.01
C LYS A 547 31.54 -10.97 -12.50
N HIS A 548 30.46 -10.99 -11.71
CA HIS A 548 30.46 -10.88 -10.25
C HIS A 548 31.31 -9.69 -9.74
N LEU A 549 31.26 -8.54 -10.41
CA LEU A 549 32.00 -7.33 -10.01
C LEU A 549 31.10 -6.37 -9.23
N ILE A 550 31.70 -5.55 -8.37
CA ILE A 550 31.01 -4.50 -7.63
C ILE A 550 31.40 -3.14 -8.21
N ARG A 551 30.44 -2.23 -8.34
CA ARG A 551 30.70 -0.85 -8.76
C ARG A 551 31.17 -0.03 -7.56
N CYS A 552 32.40 0.49 -7.65
CA CYS A 552 32.93 1.37 -6.61
C CYS A 552 32.10 2.68 -6.52
N SER A 553 31.65 3.04 -5.32
CA SER A 553 30.80 4.21 -5.06
C SER A 553 31.46 5.52 -5.49
N SER A 554 32.78 5.66 -5.30
CA SER A 554 33.57 6.85 -5.66
C SER A 554 33.97 6.86 -7.14
N SER A 555 34.77 5.88 -7.58
CA SER A 555 35.36 5.85 -8.92
C SER A 555 34.39 5.45 -10.04
N LYS A 556 33.25 4.87 -9.69
CA LYS A 556 32.28 4.23 -10.58
C LYS A 556 32.86 3.07 -11.41
N ARG A 557 34.09 2.62 -11.14
CA ARG A 557 34.72 1.48 -11.82
C ARG A 557 34.23 0.16 -11.24
N TRP A 558 34.22 -0.87 -12.09
CA TRP A 558 33.99 -2.26 -11.69
C TRP A 558 35.23 -2.85 -11.03
N VAL A 559 35.03 -3.47 -9.87
CA VAL A 559 36.11 -3.97 -9.01
C VAL A 559 35.73 -5.37 -8.51
N VAL A 560 36.72 -6.24 -8.35
CA VAL A 560 36.47 -7.58 -7.81
C VAL A 560 35.99 -7.46 -6.36
N PRO A 561 34.99 -8.26 -5.93
CA PRO A 561 34.40 -8.12 -4.59
C PRO A 561 35.40 -8.21 -3.43
N ASN A 562 36.49 -8.98 -3.58
CA ASN A 562 37.53 -9.13 -2.56
C ASN A 562 38.37 -7.85 -2.34
N GLU A 563 38.40 -6.94 -3.31
CA GLU A 563 39.11 -5.66 -3.24
C GLU A 563 38.20 -4.51 -2.78
N ILE A 564 36.92 -4.80 -2.49
CA ILE A 564 35.98 -3.82 -1.97
C ILE A 564 36.05 -3.74 -0.46
N ARG A 565 36.26 -2.52 0.03
CA ARG A 565 36.07 -2.12 1.42
C ARG A 565 34.72 -1.44 1.57
N VAL A 566 34.01 -1.78 2.65
CA VAL A 566 32.69 -1.20 2.95
C VAL A 566 32.81 -0.27 4.15
N PHE A 567 32.36 0.97 3.98
CA PHE A 567 32.39 2.01 5.00
C PHE A 567 30.98 2.36 5.45
N LYS A 568 30.83 2.53 6.77
CA LYS A 568 29.67 3.17 7.38
C LYS A 568 29.83 4.69 7.28
N SER A 569 28.71 5.38 7.06
CA SER A 569 28.59 6.82 7.33
C SER A 569 28.78 7.09 8.84
N PRO A 570 29.12 8.34 9.24
CA PRO A 570 29.08 8.76 10.65
C PRO A 570 27.72 8.54 11.33
N HIS A 571 26.62 8.55 10.59
CA HIS A 571 25.29 8.32 11.13
C HIS A 571 24.90 6.84 11.03
N ALA A 572 24.27 6.32 12.08
CA ALA A 572 23.78 4.94 12.08
C ALA A 572 22.73 4.75 10.98
N PHE A 573 22.78 3.60 10.29
CA PHE A 573 21.85 3.23 9.21
C PHE A 573 21.89 4.09 7.95
N ASP A 574 22.80 5.06 7.86
CA ASP A 574 23.04 5.76 6.61
C ASP A 574 23.64 4.81 5.54
N ARG A 575 23.64 5.31 4.30
CA ARG A 575 24.12 4.61 3.11
C ARG A 575 25.55 4.08 3.31
N LEU A 576 25.75 2.79 3.04
CA LEU A 576 27.08 2.20 2.96
C LEU A 576 27.81 2.66 1.68
N SER A 577 29.12 2.86 1.81
CA SER A 577 30.01 3.16 0.68
C SER A 577 30.90 1.97 0.35
N TYR A 578 30.98 1.62 -0.94
CA TYR A 578 31.75 0.50 -1.46
C TYR A 578 32.97 1.05 -2.21
N ILE A 579 34.15 1.02 -1.60
CA ILE A 579 35.35 1.70 -2.12
C ILE A 579 36.45 0.67 -2.41
N SER A 580 37.16 0.86 -3.52
CA SER A 580 38.33 0.09 -3.90
C SER A 580 39.61 0.65 -3.26
N ASP A 581 40.55 -0.24 -2.95
CA ASP A 581 41.87 0.11 -2.39
C ASP A 581 42.65 1.14 -3.26
N CYS A 582 42.34 1.31 -4.55
CA CYS A 582 42.99 2.31 -5.41
C CYS A 582 42.67 3.79 -5.08
N HIS A 583 41.77 4.06 -4.12
CA HIS A 583 41.40 5.42 -3.69
C HIS A 583 41.82 5.77 -2.26
N TYR A 584 42.66 4.95 -1.62
CA TYR A 584 43.19 5.20 -0.28
C TYR A 584 44.39 6.16 -0.23
N LEU A 585 44.75 6.77 -1.37
CA LEU A 585 45.89 7.68 -1.50
C LEU A 585 45.47 9.13 -1.61
#